data_AF-A0A945TRT7-F1
#
_entry.id   AF-A0A945TRT7-F1
#
_cell.length_a   1.000
_cell.length_b   1.000
_cell.length_c   1.000
_cell.angle_alpha   90.00
_cell.angle_beta   90.00
_cell.angle_gamma   90.00
#
_symmetry.space_group_name_H-M   'P 1'
#
loop_
_entity.id
_entity.type
_entity.pdbx_description
1 polymer ?
#
loop_
_entity_poly.entity_id
_entity_poly.type
_entity_poly.pdbx_seq_one_letter_code
_entity_poly.pdbx_strand_id
1 'polypeptide(L)'
;MRFDIEENFLDDKSNGFQLEASLIRSAPALERLCLVLAVATLSWVSQGTHIVETGQRRRVDAHWFRGSSYLKIGWNWIRRAVSRKEKLLTHVGLSPRPDPEPAMASRKQHDERTKPRFYGEVRHAA
;
A
#
# COMPACT_ATOMS: atom_id res chain seq x y z
N MET A 1 3.72 0.53 -10.60
CA MET A 1 2.49 1.11 -10.05
C MET A 1 2.67 1.29 -8.54
N ARG A 2 1.96 2.23 -7.90
CA ARG A 2 2.01 2.43 -6.43
C ARG A 2 1.31 1.32 -5.64
N PHE A 3 0.37 0.63 -6.28
CA PHE A 3 -0.36 -0.52 -5.78
C PHE A 3 -0.26 -1.66 -6.78
N ASP A 4 0.04 -2.86 -6.29
CA ASP A 4 -0.19 -4.09 -7.03
C ASP A 4 -1.52 -4.72 -6.59
N ILE A 5 -2.14 -5.50 -7.48
CA ILE A 5 -3.42 -6.18 -7.20
C ILE A 5 -3.27 -7.11 -5.98
N GLU A 6 -2.12 -7.78 -5.87
CA GLU A 6 -1.79 -8.65 -4.75
C GLU A 6 -1.68 -7.89 -3.41
N GLU A 7 -1.14 -6.67 -3.43
CA GLU A 7 -1.02 -5.80 -2.25
C GLU A 7 -2.41 -5.37 -1.76
N ASN A 8 -3.31 -5.02 -2.69
CA ASN A 8 -4.70 -4.70 -2.36
C ASN A 8 -5.46 -5.91 -1.79
N PHE A 9 -5.32 -7.10 -2.38
CA PHE A 9 -5.95 -8.32 -1.84
C PHE A 9 -5.45 -8.69 -0.44
N LEU A 10 -4.16 -8.50 -0.17
CA LEU A 10 -3.58 -8.74 1.15
C LEU A 10 -4.16 -7.78 2.19
N ASP A 11 -4.33 -6.51 1.81
CA ASP A 11 -4.92 -5.48 2.65
C ASP A 11 -6.42 -5.73 2.88
N ASP A 12 -7.19 -6.14 1.87
CA ASP A 12 -8.63 -6.40 2.05
C ASP A 12 -8.93 -7.62 2.95
N LYS A 13 -8.05 -8.62 2.98
CA LYS A 13 -8.27 -9.87 3.70
C LYS A 13 -7.86 -9.81 5.17
N SER A 14 -6.56 -9.67 5.48
CA SER A 14 -6.03 -9.81 6.84
C SER A 14 -5.35 -8.55 7.39
N ASN A 15 -4.92 -7.63 6.52
CA ASN A 15 -4.18 -6.44 6.93
C ASN A 15 -5.03 -5.16 7.08
N GLY A 16 -6.27 -5.15 6.59
CA GLY A 16 -7.10 -3.94 6.47
C GLY A 16 -8.50 -4.11 7.07
N PHE A 17 -9.43 -4.76 6.35
CA PHE A 17 -10.86 -4.67 6.69
C PHE A 17 -11.52 -5.95 7.21
N GLN A 18 -10.97 -7.14 6.90
CA GLN A 18 -11.54 -8.43 7.34
C GLN A 18 -13.04 -8.56 7.00
N LEU A 19 -13.40 -8.37 5.72
CA LEU A 19 -14.79 -8.37 5.24
C LEU A 19 -15.63 -9.55 5.79
N GLU A 20 -15.03 -10.74 5.88
CA GLU A 20 -15.67 -11.96 6.38
C GLU A 20 -16.15 -11.83 7.84
N ALA A 21 -15.47 -11.01 8.66
CA ALA A 21 -15.86 -10.74 10.04
C ALA A 21 -17.14 -9.90 10.16
N SER A 22 -17.60 -9.24 9.08
CA SER A 22 -18.87 -8.50 9.08
C SER A 22 -20.10 -9.41 9.17
N LEU A 23 -19.96 -10.71 8.84
CA LEU A 23 -21.04 -11.70 8.78
C LEU A 23 -22.26 -11.31 7.93
N ILE A 24 -22.13 -10.28 7.08
CA ILE A 24 -23.22 -9.80 6.22
C ILE A 24 -23.53 -10.85 5.15
N ARG A 25 -24.80 -11.29 5.10
CA ARG A 25 -25.31 -12.25 4.11
C ARG A 25 -26.18 -11.63 3.03
N SER A 26 -26.57 -10.37 3.21
CA SER A 26 -27.40 -9.62 2.26
C SER A 26 -26.50 -9.01 1.17
N ALA A 27 -26.75 -9.38 -0.10
CA ALA A 27 -25.97 -8.86 -1.23
C ALA A 27 -26.00 -7.31 -1.32
N PRO A 28 -27.17 -6.62 -1.19
CA PRO A 28 -27.21 -5.16 -1.16
C PRO A 28 -26.43 -4.53 0.00
N ALA A 29 -26.41 -5.18 1.17
CA ALA A 29 -25.65 -4.67 2.31
C ALA A 29 -24.14 -4.86 2.11
N LEU A 30 -23.74 -5.97 1.50
CA LEU A 30 -22.36 -6.24 1.15
C LEU A 30 -21.83 -5.26 0.12
N GLU A 31 -22.63 -4.93 -0.91
CA GLU A 31 -22.27 -3.93 -1.92
C GLU A 31 -22.00 -2.56 -1.29
N ARG A 32 -22.88 -2.12 -0.39
CA ARG A 32 -22.70 -0.85 0.35
C ARG A 32 -21.46 -0.87 1.23
N LEU A 33 -21.19 -2.00 1.89
CA LEU A 33 -19.97 -2.16 2.68
C LEU A 33 -18.74 -2.04 1.77
N CYS A 34 -18.69 -2.77 0.64
CA CYS A 34 -17.59 -2.70 -0.32
C CYS A 34 -17.34 -1.27 -0.80
N LEU A 35 -18.39 -0.47 -1.04
CA LEU A 35 -18.24 0.94 -1.39
C LEU A 35 -17.56 1.74 -0.27
N VAL A 36 -18.00 1.56 0.97
CA VAL A 36 -17.38 2.23 2.13
C VAL A 36 -15.91 1.82 2.28
N LEU A 37 -15.61 0.53 2.12
CA LEU A 37 -14.25 0.02 2.17
C LEU A 37 -13.40 0.61 1.04
N ALA A 38 -13.91 0.68 -0.19
CA ALA A 38 -13.19 1.28 -1.32
C ALA A 38 -12.84 2.76 -1.06
N VAL A 39 -13.77 3.53 -0.49
CA VAL A 39 -13.53 4.94 -0.11
C VAL A 39 -12.50 5.04 1.03
N ALA A 40 -12.58 4.16 2.02
CA ALA A 40 -11.61 4.09 3.12
C ALA A 40 -10.21 3.74 2.61
N THR A 41 -10.09 2.71 1.76
CA THR A 41 -8.87 2.32 1.04
C THR A 41 -8.28 3.52 0.34
N LEU A 42 -9.05 4.19 -0.53
CA LEU A 42 -8.56 5.35 -1.28
C LEU A 42 -8.02 6.46 -0.37
N SER A 43 -8.74 6.73 0.73
CA SER A 43 -8.36 7.77 1.70
C SER A 43 -7.06 7.42 2.44
N TRP A 44 -6.92 6.17 2.91
CA TRP A 44 -5.73 5.71 3.62
C TRP A 44 -4.52 5.59 2.70
N VAL A 45 -4.73 5.13 1.47
CA VAL A 45 -3.70 5.07 0.43
C VAL A 45 -3.18 6.46 0.09
N SER A 46 -4.07 7.43 -0.06
CA SER A 46 -3.69 8.83 -0.29
C SER A 46 -2.89 9.38 0.89
N GLN A 47 -3.35 9.15 2.12
CA GLN A 47 -2.62 9.54 3.32
C GLN A 47 -1.23 8.90 3.37
N GLY A 48 -1.12 7.59 3.13
CA GLY A 48 0.15 6.87 3.15
C GLY A 48 1.12 7.37 2.10
N THR A 49 0.63 7.59 0.87
CA THR A 49 1.42 8.13 -0.23
C THR A 49 1.98 9.50 0.12
N HIS A 50 1.15 10.39 0.69
CA HIS A 50 1.58 11.72 1.14
C HIS A 50 2.66 11.65 2.24
N ILE A 51 2.56 10.70 3.17
CA ILE A 51 3.56 10.50 4.22
C ILE A 51 4.90 10.02 3.67
N VAL A 52 4.88 9.18 2.64
CA VAL A 52 6.10 8.75 1.96
C VAL A 52 6.70 9.91 1.14
N GLU A 53 5.88 10.64 0.38
CA GLU A 53 6.35 11.80 -0.41
C GLU A 53 6.94 12.92 0.45
N THR A 54 6.47 13.06 1.70
CA THR A 54 7.01 14.04 2.67
C THR A 54 8.21 13.50 3.48
N GLY A 55 8.68 12.28 3.20
CA GLY A 55 9.83 11.68 3.88
C GLY A 55 9.56 11.22 5.32
N GLN A 56 8.28 11.17 5.73
CA GLN A 56 7.87 10.85 7.10
C GLN A 56 7.59 9.36 7.32
N ARG A 57 7.73 8.52 6.29
CA ARG A 57 7.48 7.07 6.33
C ARG A 57 8.10 6.38 7.55
N ARG A 58 9.37 6.66 7.86
CA ARG A 58 10.10 6.01 8.96
C ARG A 58 9.50 6.21 10.35
N ARG A 59 8.58 7.16 10.51
CA ARG A 59 7.85 7.39 11.77
C ARG A 59 6.75 6.35 12.02
N VAL A 60 6.35 5.60 10.99
CA VAL A 60 5.25 4.63 11.00
C VAL A 60 5.57 3.30 10.30
N ASP A 61 6.68 3.24 9.56
CA ASP A 61 7.24 2.03 8.94
C ASP A 61 8.75 2.00 9.18
N ALA A 62 9.18 1.17 10.14
CA ALA A 62 10.55 1.13 10.62
C ALA A 62 11.54 0.47 9.63
N HIS A 63 11.03 -0.17 8.57
CA HIS A 63 11.86 -0.93 7.66
C HIS A 63 12.75 -0.03 6.79
N TRP A 64 13.96 -0.50 6.46
CA TRP A 64 14.95 0.26 5.68
C TRP A 64 14.40 0.64 4.30
N PHE A 65 13.73 -0.31 3.65
CA PHE A 65 12.92 -0.12 2.45
C PHE A 65 11.45 -0.07 2.81
N ARG A 66 10.57 0.31 1.87
CA ARG A 66 9.13 0.25 2.11
C ARG A 66 8.72 -1.22 2.35
N GLY A 67 8.46 -1.55 3.61
CA GLY A 67 8.07 -2.90 4.05
C GLY A 67 6.56 -3.04 4.25
N SER A 68 5.85 -1.92 4.37
CA SER A 68 4.40 -1.85 4.51
C SER A 68 3.75 -1.27 3.26
N SER A 69 2.51 -1.69 2.95
CA SER A 69 1.73 -1.07 1.89
C SER A 69 1.40 0.39 2.22
N TYR A 70 1.11 1.19 1.20
CA TYR A 70 0.69 2.59 1.43
C TYR A 70 -0.60 2.67 2.26
N LEU A 71 -1.50 1.69 2.14
CA LEU A 71 -2.70 1.62 2.97
C LEU A 71 -2.32 1.43 4.45
N LYS A 72 -1.41 0.48 4.73
CA LYS A 72 -0.92 0.21 6.09
C LYS A 72 -0.12 1.38 6.67
N ILE A 73 0.69 2.04 5.86
CA ILE A 73 1.41 3.28 6.23
C ILE A 73 0.40 4.38 6.60
N GLY A 74 -0.62 4.61 5.77
CA GLY A 74 -1.66 5.59 6.02
C GLY A 74 -2.46 5.29 7.28
N TRP A 75 -2.82 4.03 7.49
CA TRP A 75 -3.52 3.59 8.71
C TRP A 75 -2.69 3.77 9.98
N ASN A 76 -1.42 3.37 9.96
CA ASN A 76 -0.50 3.58 11.08
C ASN A 76 -0.29 5.07 11.37
N TRP A 77 -0.24 5.90 10.32
CA TRP A 77 -0.20 7.36 10.48
C TRP A 77 -1.45 7.90 11.14
N ILE A 78 -2.65 7.44 10.74
CA ILE A 78 -3.91 7.89 11.36
C ILE A 78 -3.93 7.57 12.85
N ARG A 79 -3.59 6.33 13.23
CA ARG A 79 -3.50 5.92 14.65
C ARG A 79 -2.52 6.80 15.42
N ARG A 80 -1.34 7.03 14.85
CA ARG A 80 -0.31 7.90 15.43
C ARG A 80 -0.81 9.34 15.58
N ALA A 81 -1.42 9.89 14.54
CA ALA A 81 -1.89 11.27 14.50
C ALA A 81 -3.02 11.51 15.48
N VAL A 82 -3.95 10.57 15.64
CA VAL A 82 -4.98 10.63 16.69
C VAL A 82 -4.34 10.61 18.08
N SER A 83 -3.38 9.72 18.32
CA SER A 83 -2.69 9.62 19.62
C SER A 83 -1.84 10.87 19.95
N ARG A 84 -1.24 11.50 18.94
CA ARG A 84 -0.27 12.60 19.11
C ARG A 84 -0.82 13.98 18.71
N LYS A 85 -2.09 14.06 18.31
CA LYS A 85 -2.73 15.25 17.72
C LYS A 85 -1.94 15.82 16.53
N GLU A 86 -1.35 14.93 15.71
CA GLU A 86 -0.66 15.34 14.47
C GLU A 86 -1.71 15.58 13.35
N LYS A 87 -1.30 16.30 12.31
CA LYS A 87 -2.20 16.64 11.20
C LYS A 87 -2.48 15.42 10.32
N LEU A 88 -3.73 15.31 9.90
CA LEU A 88 -4.18 14.38 8.87
C LEU A 88 -4.33 15.10 7.54
N LEU A 89 -4.24 14.35 6.45
CA LEU A 89 -4.56 14.81 5.12
C LEU A 89 -6.07 15.06 5.04
N THR A 90 -6.46 16.24 4.57
CA THR A 90 -7.86 16.66 4.48
C THR A 90 -8.48 16.45 3.10
N HIS A 91 -7.67 16.08 2.11
CA HIS A 91 -8.08 15.90 0.73
C HIS A 91 -7.47 14.62 0.17
N VAL A 92 -8.26 13.89 -0.61
CA VAL A 92 -7.77 12.70 -1.31
C VAL A 92 -7.02 13.14 -2.57
N GLY A 93 -5.77 12.72 -2.69
CA GLY A 93 -4.94 12.96 -3.85
C GLY A 93 -3.92 11.84 -4.06
N LEU A 94 -3.76 11.40 -5.30
CA LEU A 94 -2.72 10.48 -5.72
C LEU A 94 -1.90 11.15 -6.82
N SER A 95 -0.61 11.34 -6.56
CA SER A 95 0.31 11.88 -7.54
C SER A 95 0.41 10.93 -8.75
N PRO A 96 0.49 11.43 -9.99
CA PRO A 96 0.72 10.58 -11.17
C PRO A 96 2.21 10.22 -11.34
N ARG A 97 3.11 10.76 -10.52
CA ARG A 97 4.57 10.53 -10.61
C ARG A 97 4.92 9.04 -10.41
N PRO A 98 6.11 8.57 -10.77
CA PRO A 98 6.56 7.23 -10.38
C PRO A 98 6.47 6.98 -8.87
N ASP A 99 6.43 5.70 -8.47
CA ASP A 99 6.40 5.30 -7.07
C ASP A 99 7.65 5.87 -6.35
N PRO A 100 7.48 6.74 -5.33
CA PRO A 100 8.61 7.40 -4.67
C PRO A 100 9.49 6.43 -3.88
N GLU A 101 8.90 5.39 -3.28
CA GLU A 101 9.62 4.35 -2.55
C GLU A 101 9.01 2.98 -2.88
N PRO A 102 9.48 2.29 -3.95
CA PRO A 102 8.95 0.98 -4.31
C PRO A 102 9.15 -0.05 -3.19
N ALA A 103 8.15 -0.91 -3.01
CA ALA A 103 8.25 -2.02 -2.07
C ALA A 103 9.40 -2.95 -2.48
N MET A 104 10.24 -3.31 -1.50
CA MET A 104 11.32 -4.26 -1.71
C MET A 104 11.35 -5.28 -0.58
N ALA A 105 10.86 -6.49 -0.87
CA ALA A 105 10.92 -7.63 0.05
C ALA A 105 12.33 -8.23 0.17
N SER A 106 13.10 -8.20 -0.92
CA SER A 106 14.47 -8.71 -0.97
C SER A 106 15.30 -7.95 -2.00
N ARG A 107 16.55 -7.62 -1.63
CA ARG A 107 17.53 -7.00 -2.54
C ARG A 107 17.78 -7.88 -3.77
N LYS A 108 17.92 -9.19 -3.57
CA LYS A 108 18.17 -10.15 -4.67
C LYS A 108 17.02 -10.15 -5.68
N GLN A 109 15.78 -10.22 -5.20
CA GLN A 109 14.59 -10.22 -6.06
C GLN A 109 14.43 -8.89 -6.80
N HIS A 110 14.70 -7.78 -6.11
CA HIS A 110 14.69 -6.46 -6.75
C HIS A 110 15.71 -6.38 -7.88
N ASP A 111 16.96 -6.78 -7.61
CA ASP A 111 18.03 -6.78 -8.60
C ASP A 111 17.68 -7.64 -9.82
N GLU A 112 17.11 -8.83 -9.61
CA GLU A 112 16.60 -9.70 -10.67
C GLU A 112 15.47 -9.05 -11.49
N ARG A 113 14.54 -8.33 -10.84
CA ARG A 113 13.43 -7.63 -11.50
C ARG A 113 13.88 -6.40 -12.30
N THR A 114 14.95 -5.73 -11.87
CA THR A 114 15.53 -4.56 -12.56
C THR A 114 16.55 -4.90 -13.64
N LYS A 115 17.01 -6.16 -13.75
CA LYS A 115 17.93 -6.56 -14.81
C LYS A 115 17.25 -6.42 -16.18
N PRO A 116 17.89 -5.77 -17.18
CA PRO A 116 17.37 -5.74 -18.52
C PRO A 116 17.28 -7.17 -19.07
N ARG A 117 16.10 -7.54 -19.61
CA ARG A 117 15.79 -8.89 -20.13
C ARG A 117 16.76 -9.40 -21.21
N PHE A 118 17.58 -8.54 -21.79
CA PHE A 118 18.52 -8.85 -22.87
C PHE A 118 19.71 -9.76 -22.48
N TYR A 119 19.92 -10.08 -21.21
CA TYR A 119 21.02 -10.97 -20.78
C TYR A 119 20.62 -12.46 -20.61
N GLY A 120 19.35 -12.82 -20.82
CA GLY A 120 18.85 -14.18 -20.62
C GLY A 120 19.16 -15.18 -21.74
N GLU A 121 19.39 -14.70 -22.97
CA GLU A 121 19.55 -15.58 -24.14
C GLU A 121 20.99 -16.07 -24.36
N VAL A 122 22.00 -15.41 -23.78
CA VAL A 122 23.42 -15.73 -24.02
C VAL A 122 23.92 -16.93 -23.18
N ARG A 123 23.11 -17.45 -22.26
CA ARG A 123 23.53 -18.54 -21.35
C ARG A 123 23.07 -19.94 -21.75
N HIS A 124 22.31 -20.08 -22.84
CA HIS A 124 21.85 -21.38 -23.34
C HIS A 124 22.46 -21.77 -24.71
N ALA A 125 23.45 -21.02 -25.20
CA ALA A 125 24.13 -21.28 -26.47
C ALA A 125 25.66 -21.26 -26.31
N ALA A 126 26.18 -22.11 -25.42
CA ALA A 126 27.60 -22.47 -25.36
C ALA A 126 27.74 -23.93 -24.93
#